data_AF-A0A967M524-F1
#
_entry.id   AF-A0A967M524-F1
#
_cell.length_a   1.000
_cell.length_b   1.000
_cell.length_c   1.000
_cell.angle_alpha   90.00
_cell.angle_beta   90.00
_cell.angle_gamma   90.00
#
_symmetry.space_group_name_H-M   'P 1'
#
loop_
_entity.id
_entity.type
_entity.pdbx_description
1 polymer ?
#
loop_
_entity_poly.entity_id
_entity_poly.type
_entity_poly.pdbx_seq_one_letter_code
_entity_poly.pdbx_strand_id
1 'polypeptide(L)'
;MTTITTRNNKGSELSYNEGDANLDIDIQTANANYTADADDNRAVYECTGTFNFTLPAAATIVNPPTTNNNDYEVTVKNVSTGTITVKTSGADTLDGTAAPGNFSVADGDCFTFKVNNAKDGYVITGSYSENLTASTINASTELQVGGTKFHTIAILAGNNTSISAGGNQFGSFNSVSAQLTEGANQFHVPVAGIIIIKNLHTYINSFANSLSGNLVLVVNKNGANQAVTVTYSAGQDGKKSDTSNSFSVAQGDLISLELTAAAGSGAATLVSWAVELAVA
;
A
#
# COMPACT_ATOMS: atom_id res chain seq x y z
N MET A 1 17.41 -13.35 -29.82
CA MET A 1 17.03 -14.77 -29.89
C MET A 1 17.69 -15.43 -28.69
N THR A 2 16.92 -15.79 -27.67
CA THR A 2 17.45 -16.30 -26.40
C THR A 2 17.98 -17.72 -26.64
N THR A 3 19.29 -17.91 -26.56
CA THR A 3 19.91 -19.21 -26.81
C THR A 3 19.67 -20.12 -25.61
N ILE A 4 18.97 -21.24 -25.81
CA ILE A 4 18.86 -22.31 -24.81
C ILE A 4 20.23 -22.99 -24.77
N THR A 5 21.01 -22.76 -23.72
CA THR A 5 22.28 -23.45 -23.48
C THR A 5 22.02 -24.76 -22.75
N THR A 6 22.44 -25.88 -23.33
CA THR A 6 22.43 -27.19 -22.65
C THR A 6 23.47 -27.21 -21.51
N ARG A 7 23.31 -28.10 -20.53
CA ARG A 7 24.28 -28.30 -19.44
C ARG A 7 25.65 -28.70 -20.01
N ASN A 8 26.73 -28.23 -19.38
CA ASN A 8 28.11 -28.62 -19.75
C ASN A 8 28.22 -30.15 -19.84
N ASN A 9 28.76 -30.64 -20.95
CA ASN A 9 28.98 -32.07 -21.29
C ASN A 9 27.76 -32.89 -21.75
N LYS A 10 26.59 -32.27 -21.95
CA LYS A 10 25.52 -32.85 -22.78
C LYS A 10 25.65 -32.28 -24.19
N GLY A 11 25.66 -33.14 -25.20
CA GLY A 11 25.60 -32.70 -26.61
C GLY A 11 24.40 -31.79 -26.87
N SER A 12 24.32 -31.24 -28.08
CA SER A 12 23.32 -30.21 -28.49
C SER A 12 21.86 -30.64 -28.40
N GLU A 13 21.56 -31.89 -28.06
CA GLU A 13 20.22 -32.44 -28.01
C GLU A 13 19.93 -32.95 -26.60
N LEU A 14 19.01 -32.28 -25.91
CA LEU A 14 18.28 -32.92 -24.80
C LEU A 14 17.52 -34.10 -25.40
N SER A 15 17.60 -35.27 -24.79
CA SER A 15 16.71 -36.35 -25.19
C SER A 15 15.25 -35.91 -24.94
N TYR A 16 14.30 -36.45 -25.71
CA TYR A 16 12.87 -36.14 -25.56
C TYR A 16 12.42 -36.18 -24.08
N ASN A 17 12.85 -37.22 -23.34
CA ASN A 17 12.57 -37.40 -21.92
C ASN A 17 13.21 -36.34 -21.01
N GLU A 18 14.34 -35.77 -21.41
CA GLU A 18 15.01 -34.71 -20.65
C GLU A 18 14.49 -33.31 -20.99
N GLY A 19 13.94 -33.13 -22.19
CA GLY A 19 13.19 -31.93 -22.53
C GLY A 19 11.90 -31.87 -21.70
N ASP A 20 11.14 -32.96 -21.71
CA ASP A 20 9.90 -33.08 -20.94
C ASP A 20 10.19 -32.90 -19.43
N ALA A 21 11.15 -33.61 -18.84
CA ALA A 21 11.44 -33.48 -17.40
C ALA A 21 11.88 -32.09 -16.93
N ASN A 22 12.33 -31.20 -17.83
CA ASN A 22 12.73 -29.83 -17.48
C ASN A 22 11.69 -28.77 -17.86
N LEU A 23 10.68 -29.12 -18.67
CA LEU A 23 9.64 -28.21 -19.14
C LEU A 23 8.24 -28.60 -18.61
N ASP A 24 8.08 -29.82 -18.13
CA ASP A 24 6.83 -30.31 -17.57
C ASP A 24 6.59 -29.64 -16.22
N ILE A 25 5.52 -28.86 -16.17
CA ILE A 25 4.99 -28.31 -14.93
C ILE A 25 3.94 -29.33 -14.51
N ASP A 26 4.24 -30.13 -13.49
CA ASP A 26 3.28 -31.07 -12.95
C ASP A 26 2.10 -30.30 -12.34
N ILE A 27 0.92 -30.46 -12.93
CA ILE A 27 -0.32 -29.84 -12.44
C ILE A 27 -1.16 -30.93 -11.78
N GLN A 28 -1.30 -30.83 -10.46
CA GLN A 28 -2.09 -31.73 -9.65
C GLN A 28 -3.40 -31.05 -9.22
N THR A 29 -4.43 -31.84 -8.95
CA THR A 29 -5.73 -31.32 -8.46
C THR A 29 -6.00 -31.83 -7.06
N ALA A 30 -6.40 -30.95 -6.15
CA ALA A 30 -6.80 -31.31 -4.79
C ALA A 30 -8.17 -30.73 -4.43
N ASN A 31 -9.05 -31.55 -3.86
CA ASN A 31 -10.43 -31.16 -3.52
C ASN A 31 -10.87 -31.60 -2.11
N ALA A 32 -9.91 -32.10 -1.33
CA ALA A 32 -10.07 -32.55 0.05
C ALA A 32 -8.71 -32.42 0.76
N ASN A 33 -8.68 -32.66 2.07
CA ASN A 33 -7.44 -32.62 2.84
C ASN A 33 -6.34 -33.42 2.13
N TYR A 34 -5.22 -32.75 1.86
CA TYR A 34 -4.14 -33.29 1.04
C TYR A 34 -2.80 -32.97 1.70
N THR A 35 -1.82 -33.85 1.54
CA THR A 35 -0.43 -33.65 1.99
C THR A 35 0.47 -33.80 0.78
N ALA A 36 1.23 -32.75 0.45
CA ALA A 36 2.21 -32.82 -0.64
C ALA A 36 3.34 -33.76 -0.26
N ASP A 37 3.81 -34.53 -1.23
CA ASP A 37 4.97 -35.39 -1.12
C ASP A 37 6.25 -34.55 -1.23
N ALA A 38 7.34 -35.07 -0.64
CA ALA A 38 8.67 -34.52 -0.82
C ALA A 38 9.13 -34.60 -2.28
N ASP A 39 8.55 -35.50 -3.07
CA ASP A 39 8.82 -35.67 -4.49
C ASP A 39 8.08 -34.67 -5.40
N ASP A 40 7.09 -33.93 -4.88
CA ASP A 40 6.26 -32.96 -5.64
C ASP A 40 6.99 -31.63 -5.92
N ASN A 41 8.32 -31.65 -6.08
CA ASN A 41 9.09 -30.45 -6.31
C ASN A 41 8.69 -29.75 -7.62
N ARG A 42 8.34 -28.47 -7.53
CA ARG A 42 7.84 -27.57 -8.58
C ARG A 42 6.41 -27.89 -9.06
N ALA A 43 5.68 -28.75 -8.35
CA ALA A 43 4.29 -29.03 -8.68
C ALA A 43 3.39 -27.82 -8.44
N VAL A 44 2.34 -27.71 -9.25
CA VAL A 44 1.25 -26.74 -9.11
C VAL A 44 -0.02 -27.48 -8.74
N TYR A 45 -0.57 -27.18 -7.58
CA TYR A 45 -1.84 -27.70 -7.11
C TYR A 45 -2.98 -26.74 -7.41
N GLU A 46 -3.88 -27.16 -8.29
CA GLU A 46 -5.16 -26.51 -8.48
C GLU A 46 -6.17 -27.07 -7.46
N CYS A 47 -6.43 -26.27 -6.44
CA CYS A 47 -7.26 -26.64 -5.31
C CYS A 47 -8.69 -26.13 -5.47
N THR A 48 -9.67 -26.95 -5.08
CA THR A 48 -11.09 -26.58 -5.07
C THR A 48 -11.78 -26.90 -3.73
N GLY A 49 -12.64 -26.00 -3.25
CA GLY A 49 -13.37 -26.14 -2.00
C GLY A 49 -12.65 -25.53 -0.78
N THR A 50 -12.94 -26.06 0.41
CA THR A 50 -12.39 -25.59 1.69
C THR A 50 -11.77 -26.76 2.44
N PHE A 51 -10.44 -26.82 2.50
CA PHE A 51 -9.72 -27.91 3.14
C PHE A 51 -8.30 -27.49 3.56
N ASN A 52 -7.62 -28.39 4.28
CA ASN A 52 -6.22 -28.21 4.67
C ASN A 52 -5.28 -28.85 3.64
N PHE A 53 -4.37 -28.06 3.09
CA PHE A 53 -3.25 -28.52 2.29
C PHE A 53 -2.00 -28.55 3.17
N THR A 54 -1.39 -29.71 3.37
CA THR A 54 -0.27 -29.86 4.30
C THR A 54 1.04 -29.98 3.52
N LEU A 55 1.98 -29.09 3.81
CA LEU A 55 3.35 -29.17 3.30
C LEU A 55 4.12 -30.27 4.05
N PRO A 56 5.02 -31.00 3.37
CA PRO A 56 5.86 -32.00 4.02
C PRO A 56 6.80 -31.34 5.04
N ALA A 57 7.40 -32.14 5.93
CA ALA A 57 8.38 -31.59 6.88
C ALA A 57 9.60 -31.06 6.13
N ALA A 58 9.93 -29.79 6.33
CA ALA A 58 11.04 -29.11 5.66
C ALA A 58 12.37 -29.85 5.88
N ALA A 59 12.58 -30.40 7.09
CA ALA A 59 13.76 -31.21 7.42
C ALA A 59 13.84 -32.54 6.65
N THR A 60 12.71 -33.07 6.17
CA THR A 60 12.64 -34.33 5.39
C THR A 60 12.77 -34.13 3.89
N ILE A 61 12.75 -32.87 3.41
CA ILE A 61 13.06 -32.53 2.02
C ILE A 61 14.58 -32.68 1.83
N VAL A 62 14.99 -33.92 1.56
CA VAL A 62 16.37 -34.30 1.26
C VAL A 62 16.52 -34.32 -0.25
N ASN A 63 17.57 -33.67 -0.77
CA ASN A 63 17.98 -33.67 -2.17
C ASN A 63 17.57 -34.98 -2.89
N PRO A 64 16.60 -34.96 -3.83
CA PRO A 64 16.46 -36.09 -4.73
C PRO A 64 17.81 -36.29 -5.44
N PRO A 65 18.20 -37.53 -5.77
CA PRO A 65 19.57 -37.92 -6.12
C PRO A 65 20.10 -37.30 -7.43
N THR A 66 19.40 -36.33 -8.02
CA THR A 66 19.80 -35.62 -9.23
C THR A 66 19.71 -34.11 -9.03
N THR A 67 20.86 -33.48 -8.77
CA THR A 67 21.25 -32.09 -9.10
C THR A 67 20.41 -30.88 -8.69
N ASN A 68 19.23 -31.03 -8.09
CA ASN A 68 18.36 -29.89 -7.78
C ASN A 68 18.55 -29.45 -6.32
N ASN A 69 19.63 -28.70 -6.10
CA ASN A 69 20.09 -28.10 -4.84
C ASN A 69 18.97 -27.50 -3.99
N ASN A 70 18.47 -28.18 -2.95
CA ASN A 70 17.66 -27.58 -1.87
C ASN A 70 16.49 -26.67 -2.34
N ASP A 71 15.91 -26.94 -3.50
CA ASP A 71 15.04 -26.00 -4.21
C ASP A 71 13.58 -26.46 -4.24
N TYR A 72 13.14 -27.18 -3.20
CA TYR A 72 11.75 -27.62 -3.13
C TYR A 72 10.83 -26.42 -3.07
N GLU A 73 9.94 -26.34 -4.05
CA GLU A 73 8.87 -25.36 -4.10
C GLU A 73 7.59 -26.02 -4.59
N VAL A 74 6.45 -25.71 -3.97
CA VAL A 74 5.12 -26.11 -4.46
C VAL A 74 4.25 -24.89 -4.59
N THR A 75 3.46 -24.83 -5.66
CA THR A 75 2.52 -23.73 -5.87
C THR A 75 1.11 -24.21 -5.57
N VAL A 76 0.39 -23.49 -4.72
CA VAL A 76 -1.01 -23.76 -4.41
C VAL A 76 -1.85 -22.63 -4.99
N LYS A 77 -2.78 -23.00 -5.87
CA LYS A 77 -3.71 -22.10 -6.55
C LYS A 77 -5.13 -22.50 -6.15
N ASN A 78 -5.87 -21.58 -5.56
CA ASN A 78 -7.28 -21.83 -5.27
C ASN A 78 -8.14 -21.35 -6.44
N VAL A 79 -8.77 -22.30 -7.15
CA VAL A 79 -9.54 -22.04 -8.36
C VAL A 79 -11.06 -22.05 -8.13
N SER A 80 -11.50 -21.85 -6.88
CA SER A 80 -12.92 -21.86 -6.51
C SER A 80 -13.23 -21.01 -5.27
N THR A 81 -14.53 -20.79 -5.02
CA THR A 81 -15.07 -19.91 -3.96
C THR A 81 -14.89 -20.40 -2.51
N GLY A 82 -13.88 -21.22 -2.23
CA GLY A 82 -13.55 -21.70 -0.88
C GLY A 82 -12.26 -21.07 -0.35
N THR A 83 -11.76 -21.57 0.77
CA THR A 83 -10.46 -21.16 1.33
C THR A 83 -9.59 -22.37 1.56
N ILE A 84 -8.39 -22.37 0.99
CA ILE A 84 -7.40 -23.42 1.20
C ILE A 84 -6.50 -22.97 2.34
N THR A 85 -6.45 -23.76 3.42
CA THR A 85 -5.50 -23.49 4.51
C THR A 85 -4.26 -24.34 4.28
N VAL A 86 -3.19 -23.69 3.85
CA VAL A 86 -1.86 -24.31 3.75
C VAL A 86 -1.26 -24.38 5.16
N LYS A 87 -0.83 -25.57 5.56
CA LYS A 87 -0.27 -25.86 6.88
C LYS A 87 1.12 -26.46 6.73
N THR A 88 2.01 -26.13 7.65
CA THR A 88 3.25 -26.91 7.79
C THR A 88 3.06 -28.10 8.72
N SER A 89 3.93 -29.10 8.55
CA SER A 89 3.97 -30.23 9.46
C SER A 89 4.85 -29.93 10.69
N GLY A 90 4.38 -30.31 11.87
CA GLY A 90 5.17 -30.25 13.10
C GLY A 90 5.63 -28.84 13.50
N ALA A 91 6.94 -28.67 13.65
CA ALA A 91 7.58 -27.46 14.18
C ALA A 91 8.04 -26.47 13.11
N ASP A 92 7.69 -26.71 11.85
CA ASP A 92 8.10 -25.88 10.72
C ASP A 92 7.38 -24.52 10.71
N THR A 93 8.13 -23.47 10.40
CA THR A 93 7.62 -22.10 10.27
C THR A 93 7.07 -21.82 8.86
N LEU A 94 6.20 -20.81 8.73
CA LEU A 94 5.79 -20.22 7.44
C LEU A 94 6.12 -18.73 7.48
N ASP A 95 7.00 -18.25 6.61
CA ASP A 95 7.51 -16.86 6.59
C ASP A 95 8.00 -16.37 7.97
N GLY A 96 8.63 -17.26 8.74
CA GLY A 96 9.12 -16.95 10.09
C GLY A 96 8.02 -16.77 11.14
N THR A 97 6.75 -17.05 10.82
CA THR A 97 5.66 -17.11 11.81
C THR A 97 5.77 -18.36 12.68
N ALA A 98 5.19 -18.30 13.89
CA ALA A 98 5.26 -19.39 14.86
C ALA A 98 4.64 -20.69 14.33
N ALA A 99 5.27 -21.81 14.64
CA ALA A 99 4.84 -23.13 14.21
C ALA A 99 3.67 -23.72 15.04
N PRO A 100 2.81 -24.57 14.46
CA PRO A 100 2.74 -24.85 13.02
C PRO A 100 2.19 -23.63 12.28
N GLY A 101 2.89 -23.25 11.22
CA GLY A 101 2.46 -22.14 10.37
C GLY A 101 1.15 -22.50 9.68
N ASN A 102 0.24 -21.55 9.59
CA ASN A 102 -0.98 -21.65 8.80
C ASN A 102 -1.05 -20.43 7.87
N PHE A 103 -1.40 -20.66 6.61
CA PHE A 103 -1.59 -19.62 5.62
C PHE A 103 -2.86 -19.88 4.82
N SER A 104 -3.69 -18.86 4.61
CA SER A 104 -4.94 -18.99 3.85
C SER A 104 -4.74 -18.50 2.42
N VAL A 105 -5.08 -19.36 1.45
CA VAL A 105 -5.15 -19.03 0.03
C VAL A 105 -6.62 -18.83 -0.33
N ALA A 106 -7.03 -17.57 -0.55
CA ALA A 106 -8.41 -17.22 -0.87
C ALA A 106 -8.76 -17.55 -2.33
N ASP A 107 -10.03 -17.42 -2.71
CA ASP A 107 -10.49 -17.65 -4.08
C ASP A 107 -9.73 -16.79 -5.09
N GLY A 108 -9.17 -17.41 -6.13
CA GLY A 108 -8.39 -16.75 -7.17
C GLY A 108 -6.93 -16.49 -6.83
N ASP A 109 -6.51 -16.70 -5.58
CA ASP A 109 -5.12 -16.51 -5.17
C ASP A 109 -4.21 -17.68 -5.59
N CYS A 110 -2.92 -17.36 -5.72
CA CYS A 110 -1.87 -18.30 -6.08
C CYS A 110 -0.57 -17.97 -5.34
N PHE A 111 -0.05 -18.94 -4.58
CA PHE A 111 1.19 -18.78 -3.82
C PHE A 111 2.10 -19.99 -3.96
N THR A 112 3.39 -19.73 -4.04
CA THR A 112 4.47 -20.71 -4.04
C THR A 112 5.12 -20.77 -2.67
N PHE A 113 5.22 -21.97 -2.11
CA PHE A 113 5.82 -22.28 -0.83
C PHE A 113 7.15 -22.98 -1.07
N LYS A 114 8.23 -22.30 -0.70
CA LYS A 114 9.59 -22.76 -0.92
C LYS A 114 10.26 -23.10 0.40
N VAL A 115 10.94 -24.24 0.50
CA VAL A 115 11.70 -24.56 1.71
C VAL A 115 12.75 -23.47 1.97
N ASN A 116 12.81 -22.97 3.20
CA ASN A 116 13.75 -21.94 3.57
C ASN A 116 15.19 -22.49 3.65
N ASN A 117 16.19 -21.60 3.66
CA ASN A 117 17.60 -22.03 3.66
C ASN A 117 18.01 -22.78 4.95
N ALA A 118 17.32 -22.55 6.07
CA ALA A 118 17.57 -23.21 7.35
C ALA A 118 16.94 -24.62 7.44
N LYS A 119 16.05 -24.96 6.51
CA LYS A 119 15.26 -26.21 6.47
C LYS A 119 14.38 -26.42 7.71
N ASP A 120 13.91 -25.34 8.30
CA ASP A 120 13.02 -25.31 9.46
C ASP A 120 11.68 -24.62 9.14
N GLY A 121 11.34 -24.52 7.86
CA GLY A 121 10.10 -23.93 7.41
C GLY A 121 10.09 -23.58 5.92
N TYR A 122 9.09 -22.77 5.55
CA TYR A 122 8.82 -22.35 4.19
C TYR A 122 8.76 -20.83 4.08
N VAL A 123 9.27 -20.30 2.97
CA VAL A 123 9.06 -18.92 2.51
C VAL A 123 7.93 -18.92 1.49
N ILE A 124 7.02 -17.96 1.60
CA ILE A 124 5.89 -17.79 0.71
C ILE A 124 6.23 -16.71 -0.32
N THR A 125 6.00 -17.01 -1.58
CA THR A 125 6.16 -16.07 -2.69
C THR A 125 4.90 -16.12 -3.55
N GLY A 126 4.36 -14.97 -3.92
CA GLY A 126 3.11 -14.91 -4.66
C GLY A 126 2.51 -13.52 -4.65
N SER A 127 1.47 -13.34 -5.46
CA SER A 127 0.68 -12.10 -5.46
C SER A 127 -0.60 -12.35 -4.68
N TYR A 128 -0.79 -11.62 -3.59
CA TYR A 128 -2.07 -11.58 -2.87
C TYR A 128 -2.89 -10.38 -3.38
N SER A 129 -4.21 -10.55 -3.47
CA SER A 129 -5.12 -9.43 -3.69
C SER A 129 -5.98 -9.23 -2.46
N GLU A 130 -5.51 -8.41 -1.51
CA GLU A 130 -6.35 -8.03 -0.37
C GLU A 130 -7.28 -6.85 -0.74
N ASN A 131 -8.59 -7.09 -0.67
CA ASN A 131 -9.58 -6.03 -0.70
C ASN A 131 -9.61 -5.34 0.66
N LEU A 132 -8.85 -4.26 0.79
CA LEU A 132 -8.83 -3.45 2.01
C LEU A 132 -10.14 -2.66 2.12
N THR A 133 -11.05 -3.11 2.98
CA THR A 133 -12.32 -2.40 3.21
C THR A 133 -12.09 -1.17 4.10
N ALA A 134 -12.83 -0.08 3.81
CA ALA A 134 -12.61 1.23 4.43
C ALA A 134 -12.71 1.26 5.96
N SER A 135 -13.35 0.27 6.60
CA SER A 135 -13.45 0.22 8.07
C SER A 135 -12.13 -0.15 8.75
N THR A 136 -11.27 -0.94 8.10
CA THR A 136 -9.99 -1.40 8.66
C THR A 136 -8.94 -0.28 8.74
N ILE A 137 -9.07 0.74 7.89
CA ILE A 137 -8.13 1.87 7.80
C ILE A 137 -8.41 2.97 8.86
N ASN A 138 -9.62 3.04 9.40
CA ASN A 138 -10.02 4.13 10.32
C ASN A 138 -9.50 3.96 11.77
N ALA A 139 -8.96 2.80 12.13
CA ALA A 139 -8.60 2.49 13.52
C ALA A 139 -7.10 2.29 13.77
N SER A 140 -6.26 2.22 12.73
CA SER A 140 -4.82 2.00 12.89
C SER A 140 -4.02 3.26 12.56
N THR A 141 -3.00 3.53 13.37
CA THR A 141 -1.99 4.57 13.10
C THR A 141 -1.00 4.16 12.00
N GLU A 142 -1.07 2.91 11.54
CA GLU A 142 -0.18 2.29 10.55
C GLU A 142 -1.01 1.32 9.69
N LEU A 143 -0.80 1.31 8.37
CA LEU A 143 -1.25 0.19 7.54
C LEU A 143 -0.13 -0.86 7.54
N GLN A 144 -0.48 -2.09 7.90
CA GLN A 144 0.42 -3.23 7.80
C GLN A 144 -0.06 -4.13 6.65
N VAL A 145 0.82 -4.39 5.69
CA VAL A 145 0.54 -5.32 4.59
C VAL A 145 1.68 -6.33 4.50
N GLY A 146 1.36 -7.63 4.64
CA GLY A 146 2.37 -8.70 4.60
C GLY A 146 3.53 -8.49 5.59
N GLY A 147 3.24 -8.04 6.82
CA GLY A 147 4.26 -7.74 7.84
C GLY A 147 5.01 -6.41 7.64
N THR A 148 4.92 -5.80 6.46
CA THR A 148 5.54 -4.50 6.18
C THR A 148 4.67 -3.38 6.72
N LYS A 149 5.28 -2.53 7.56
CA LYS A 149 4.64 -1.34 8.12
C LYS A 149 4.85 -0.15 7.20
N PHE A 150 3.77 0.44 6.73
CA PHE A 150 3.80 1.69 5.99
C PHE A 150 3.44 2.83 6.95
N HIS A 151 4.44 3.63 7.34
CA HIS A 151 4.30 4.72 8.30
C HIS A 151 3.54 5.95 7.77
N THR A 152 3.36 6.05 6.46
CA THR A 152 2.56 7.12 5.84
C THR A 152 1.75 6.55 4.69
N ILE A 153 0.51 6.15 4.97
CA ILE A 153 -0.47 5.98 3.89
C ILE A 153 -1.52 7.07 4.05
N ALA A 154 -1.41 8.08 3.21
CA ALA A 154 -2.45 9.07 3.04
C ALA A 154 -3.48 8.51 2.06
N ILE A 155 -4.40 7.65 2.53
CA ILE A 155 -5.57 7.26 1.73
C ILE A 155 -6.54 8.45 1.79
N LEU A 156 -6.34 9.43 0.90
CA LEU A 156 -7.25 10.57 0.74
C LEU A 156 -8.52 10.12 -0.02
N ALA A 157 -9.35 9.33 0.65
CA ALA A 157 -10.74 9.14 0.22
C ALA A 157 -11.56 10.35 0.68
N GLY A 158 -11.66 11.38 -0.16
CA GLY A 158 -12.84 12.24 -0.21
C GLY A 158 -13.08 13.24 0.94
N ASN A 159 -12.07 13.72 1.66
CA ASN A 159 -12.25 14.85 2.57
C ASN A 159 -12.27 16.18 1.81
N ASN A 160 -13.35 16.36 1.04
CA ASN A 160 -13.73 17.63 0.45
C ASN A 160 -14.13 18.58 1.58
N THR A 161 -13.39 19.67 1.75
CA THR A 161 -13.75 20.70 2.71
C THR A 161 -14.77 21.65 2.07
N SER A 162 -16.03 21.60 2.52
CA SER A 162 -17.04 22.58 2.11
C SER A 162 -17.04 23.77 3.06
N ILE A 163 -16.92 24.99 2.52
CA ILE A 163 -17.00 26.24 3.27
C ILE A 163 -18.20 27.06 2.79
N SER A 164 -19.09 27.40 3.71
CA SER A 164 -20.23 28.29 3.45
C SER A 164 -19.81 29.75 3.48
N ALA A 165 -20.54 30.61 2.78
CA ALA A 165 -20.35 32.06 2.84
C ALA A 165 -20.35 32.57 4.28
N GLY A 166 -19.45 33.53 4.59
CA GLY A 166 -19.22 34.07 5.93
C GLY A 166 -18.51 33.11 6.91
N GLY A 167 -18.11 31.91 6.45
CA GLY A 167 -17.41 30.93 7.26
C GLY A 167 -15.89 31.14 7.29
N ASN A 168 -15.28 30.69 8.39
CA ASN A 168 -13.84 30.46 8.51
C ASN A 168 -13.61 28.97 8.82
N GLN A 169 -12.62 28.39 8.15
CA GLN A 169 -12.18 27.02 8.40
C GLN A 169 -10.66 26.94 8.29
N PHE A 170 -10.07 25.98 8.99
CA PHE A 170 -8.62 25.79 9.05
C PHE A 170 -8.27 24.40 8.56
N GLY A 171 -7.44 24.25 7.53
CA GLY A 171 -6.88 22.99 7.06
C GLY A 171 -5.50 22.70 7.66
N SER A 172 -5.17 21.42 7.83
CA SER A 172 -3.90 20.99 8.42
C SER A 172 -2.89 20.56 7.37
N PHE A 173 -1.60 20.83 7.59
CA PHE A 173 -0.51 20.37 6.70
C PHE A 173 -0.36 18.84 6.66
N ASN A 174 -1.02 18.12 7.57
CA ASN A 174 -1.05 16.65 7.59
C ASN A 174 -2.43 16.06 7.21
N SER A 175 -3.43 16.90 6.89
CA SER A 175 -4.80 16.45 6.57
C SER A 175 -5.59 17.50 5.80
N VAL A 176 -6.34 17.06 4.79
CA VAL A 176 -7.19 17.94 3.97
C VAL A 176 -8.55 18.26 4.59
N SER A 177 -8.85 17.76 5.80
CA SER A 177 -10.09 18.09 6.52
C SER A 177 -9.97 19.43 7.22
N ALA A 178 -10.65 20.47 6.73
CA ALA A 178 -10.70 21.71 7.49
C ALA A 178 -11.70 21.61 8.66
N GLN A 179 -11.44 22.36 9.72
CA GLN A 179 -12.25 22.43 10.93
C GLN A 179 -12.55 23.88 11.26
N LEU A 180 -13.63 24.14 12.00
CA LEU A 180 -14.02 25.50 12.40
C LEU A 180 -13.05 26.15 13.38
N THR A 181 -12.24 25.35 14.08
CA THR A 181 -11.29 25.82 15.09
C THR A 181 -9.86 25.51 14.67
N GLU A 182 -9.00 26.53 14.70
CA GLU A 182 -7.61 26.40 14.27
C GLU A 182 -6.81 25.36 15.06
N GLY A 183 -6.98 25.32 16.39
CA GLY A 183 -6.17 24.47 17.27
C GLY A 183 -6.24 22.97 16.98
N ALA A 184 -7.29 22.50 16.30
CA ALA A 184 -7.40 21.10 15.87
C ALA A 184 -6.60 20.77 14.61
N ASN A 185 -6.15 21.79 13.86
CA ASN A 185 -5.54 21.67 12.54
C ASN A 185 -4.21 22.42 12.41
N GLN A 186 -3.56 22.70 13.54
CA GLN A 186 -2.21 23.23 13.55
C GLN A 186 -1.21 22.09 13.41
N PHE A 187 -0.27 22.27 12.48
CA PHE A 187 0.92 21.44 12.36
C PHE A 187 2.06 22.10 13.14
N HIS A 188 2.70 21.32 14.01
CA HIS A 188 3.87 21.76 14.76
C HIS A 188 5.13 21.52 13.94
N VAL A 189 5.93 22.56 13.71
CA VAL A 189 7.22 22.45 13.00
C VAL A 189 8.23 21.74 13.92
N PRO A 190 8.63 20.49 13.63
CA PRO A 190 9.42 19.69 14.58
C PRO A 190 10.93 19.86 14.38
N VAL A 191 11.36 20.43 13.26
CA VAL A 191 12.75 20.46 12.82
C VAL A 191 13.44 21.74 13.30
N ALA A 192 14.61 21.60 13.90
CA ALA A 192 15.49 22.71 14.24
C ALA A 192 16.09 23.34 12.95
N GLY A 193 16.04 24.66 12.86
CA GLY A 193 16.48 25.41 11.67
C GLY A 193 15.37 26.33 11.12
N ILE A 194 15.70 27.07 10.07
CA ILE A 194 14.74 27.92 9.36
C ILE A 194 14.19 27.14 8.17
N ILE A 195 12.86 27.00 8.11
CA ILE A 195 12.13 26.47 6.96
C ILE A 195 11.42 27.64 6.28
N ILE A 196 11.56 27.75 4.97
CA ILE A 196 10.84 28.69 4.12
C ILE A 196 9.61 28.00 3.56
N ILE A 197 8.43 28.58 3.82
CA ILE A 197 7.16 28.16 3.23
C ILE A 197 6.89 29.05 2.02
N LYS A 198 6.63 28.44 0.86
CA LYS A 198 6.35 29.13 -0.43
C LYS A 198 5.54 28.23 -1.38
N ASN A 199 5.20 28.74 -2.56
CA ASN A 199 4.54 27.96 -3.64
C ASN A 199 3.23 27.30 -3.17
N LEU A 200 2.26 28.09 -2.71
CA LEU A 200 0.92 27.59 -2.38
C LEU A 200 0.18 27.26 -3.68
N HIS A 201 -0.26 26.02 -3.82
CA HIS A 201 -1.14 25.56 -4.89
C HIS A 201 -2.47 25.11 -4.30
N THR A 202 -3.58 25.50 -4.92
CA THR A 202 -4.93 25.17 -4.46
C THR A 202 -5.79 24.70 -5.63
N TYR A 203 -6.79 23.86 -5.34
CA TYR A 203 -7.79 23.44 -6.31
C TYR A 203 -9.20 23.46 -5.70
N ILE A 204 -10.05 24.32 -6.27
CA ILE A 204 -11.49 24.38 -5.96
C ILE A 204 -12.23 23.60 -7.03
N ASN A 205 -13.15 22.72 -6.60
CA ASN A 205 -13.93 21.90 -7.51
C ASN A 205 -14.78 22.77 -8.46
N SER A 206 -14.69 22.51 -9.77
CA SER A 206 -15.37 23.23 -10.86
C SER A 206 -16.90 23.16 -10.85
N PHE A 207 -17.48 22.33 -9.98
CA PHE A 207 -18.94 22.23 -9.83
C PHE A 207 -19.44 22.76 -8.47
N ALA A 208 -18.57 23.34 -7.64
CA ALA A 208 -18.89 23.54 -6.23
C ALA A 208 -18.56 24.92 -5.66
N ASN A 209 -18.07 25.89 -6.44
CA ASN A 209 -18.00 27.28 -5.95
C ASN A 209 -19.21 28.10 -6.38
N SER A 210 -20.17 28.19 -5.47
CA SER A 210 -21.36 29.04 -5.57
C SER A 210 -21.26 30.29 -4.69
N LEU A 211 -20.09 30.58 -4.11
CA LEU A 211 -19.89 31.77 -3.27
C LEU A 211 -20.12 33.03 -4.09
N SER A 212 -20.94 33.92 -3.54
CA SER A 212 -21.18 35.28 -4.06
C SER A 212 -20.09 36.27 -3.64
N GLY A 213 -19.23 35.89 -2.68
CA GLY A 213 -18.07 36.66 -2.25
C GLY A 213 -16.75 35.94 -2.53
N ASN A 214 -15.63 36.59 -2.19
CA ASN A 214 -14.30 35.99 -2.36
C ASN A 214 -14.09 34.83 -1.37
N LEU A 215 -13.35 33.81 -1.80
CA LEU A 215 -12.72 32.82 -0.95
C LEU A 215 -11.22 33.11 -0.90
N VAL A 216 -10.70 33.35 0.31
CA VAL A 216 -9.28 33.58 0.55
C VAL A 216 -8.72 32.35 1.25
N LEU A 217 -7.65 31.79 0.68
CA LEU A 217 -6.85 30.75 1.30
C LEU A 217 -5.51 31.36 1.68
N VAL A 218 -5.10 31.25 2.93
CA VAL A 218 -3.87 31.87 3.43
C VAL A 218 -3.18 30.94 4.40
N VAL A 219 -1.85 30.87 4.30
CA VAL A 219 -1.07 30.13 5.29
C VAL A 219 -0.98 30.96 6.56
N ASN A 220 -1.33 30.36 7.69
CA ASN A 220 -1.24 30.98 9.01
C ASN A 220 -0.03 30.45 9.76
N LYS A 221 0.53 31.32 10.61
CA LYS A 221 1.62 31.01 11.54
C LYS A 221 1.23 31.55 12.91
N ASN A 222 1.18 30.69 13.92
CA ASN A 222 0.87 31.04 15.31
C ASN A 222 -0.41 31.91 15.44
N GLY A 223 -1.46 31.57 14.69
CA GLY A 223 -2.73 32.30 14.67
C GLY A 223 -2.73 33.62 13.89
N ALA A 224 -1.68 33.91 13.10
CA ALA A 224 -1.60 35.11 12.27
C ALA A 224 -1.39 34.79 10.79
N ASN A 225 -2.11 35.51 9.93
CA ASN A 225 -2.10 35.31 8.48
C ASN A 225 -0.78 35.79 7.87
N GLN A 226 -0.23 34.99 6.97
CA GLN A 226 1.07 35.24 6.34
C GLN A 226 0.91 35.72 4.89
N ALA A 227 2.03 36.01 4.24
CA ALA A 227 2.06 36.54 2.88
C ALA A 227 1.68 35.52 1.79
N VAL A 228 1.75 34.22 2.07
CA VAL A 228 1.45 33.16 1.11
C VAL A 228 -0.07 32.95 1.03
N THR A 229 -0.69 33.44 -0.04
CA THR A 229 -2.15 33.53 -0.14
C THR A 229 -2.68 33.34 -1.57
N VAL A 230 -3.80 32.63 -1.70
CA VAL A 230 -4.56 32.49 -2.95
C VAL A 230 -5.98 33.01 -2.74
N THR A 231 -6.45 33.86 -3.65
CA THR A 231 -7.84 34.34 -3.65
C THR A 231 -8.60 33.84 -4.89
N TYR A 232 -9.77 33.25 -4.66
CA TYR A 232 -10.79 32.99 -5.66
C TYR A 232 -11.85 34.08 -5.54
N SER A 233 -12.09 34.83 -6.61
CA SER A 233 -13.24 35.73 -6.67
C SER A 233 -14.54 34.94 -6.72
N ALA A 234 -15.68 35.62 -6.54
CA ALA A 234 -17.01 35.00 -6.60
C ALA A 234 -17.17 34.09 -7.83
N GLY A 235 -17.64 32.86 -7.59
CA GLY A 235 -17.86 31.84 -8.62
C GLY A 235 -16.61 31.30 -9.32
N GLN A 236 -15.40 31.71 -8.96
CA GLN A 236 -14.18 31.16 -9.58
C GLN A 236 -13.85 29.79 -9.02
N ASP A 237 -13.47 28.88 -9.89
CA ASP A 237 -13.06 27.53 -9.56
C ASP A 237 -11.69 27.20 -10.18
N GLY A 238 -11.29 25.93 -10.10
CA GLY A 238 -10.09 25.45 -10.76
C GLY A 238 -8.82 25.65 -9.93
N LYS A 239 -7.68 25.53 -10.60
CA LYS A 239 -6.36 25.60 -9.98
C LYS A 239 -5.88 27.05 -9.91
N LYS A 240 -5.36 27.44 -8.75
CA LYS A 240 -4.64 28.71 -8.57
C LYS A 240 -3.41 28.49 -7.69
N SER A 241 -2.49 29.43 -7.74
CA SER A 241 -1.27 29.36 -6.93
C SER A 241 -0.68 30.73 -6.61
N ASP A 242 0.02 30.78 -5.48
CA ASP A 242 0.94 31.84 -5.11
C ASP A 242 2.36 31.30 -5.13
N THR A 243 3.10 31.69 -6.16
CA THR A 243 4.51 31.33 -6.35
C THR A 243 5.46 32.50 -6.13
N SER A 244 4.93 33.63 -5.64
CA SER A 244 5.70 34.88 -5.51
C SER A 244 6.06 35.18 -4.05
N ASN A 245 5.22 34.77 -3.11
CA ASN A 245 5.43 35.06 -1.70
C ASN A 245 6.07 33.89 -0.95
N SER A 246 6.74 34.22 0.15
CA SER A 246 7.27 33.25 1.09
C SER A 246 7.41 33.85 2.49
N PHE A 247 7.53 33.00 3.50
CA PHE A 247 7.87 33.41 4.86
C PHE A 247 8.61 32.29 5.59
N SER A 248 9.29 32.63 6.69
CA SER A 248 10.10 31.70 7.48
C SER A 248 9.37 31.19 8.72
N VAL A 249 9.56 29.91 9.03
CA VAL A 249 9.19 29.26 10.29
C VAL A 249 10.40 28.59 10.92
N ALA A 250 10.33 28.39 12.23
CA ALA A 250 11.32 27.72 13.04
C ALA A 250 10.67 26.62 13.90
N GLN A 251 11.51 25.81 14.56
CA GLN A 251 11.05 24.82 15.53
C GLN A 251 10.10 25.44 16.55
N GLY A 252 8.97 24.79 16.80
CA GLY A 252 7.97 25.26 17.75
C GLY A 252 6.85 26.11 17.14
N ASP A 253 7.04 26.65 15.94
CA ASP A 253 5.98 27.37 15.24
C ASP A 253 4.83 26.42 14.88
N LEU A 254 3.61 26.96 14.96
CA LEU A 254 2.37 26.30 14.57
C LEU A 254 1.92 26.86 13.22
N ILE A 255 1.67 26.00 12.25
CA ILE A 255 1.21 26.40 10.92
C ILE A 255 -0.11 25.73 10.54
N SER A 256 -0.94 26.45 9.78
CA SER A 256 -2.23 25.95 9.27
C SER A 256 -2.59 26.67 7.96
N LEU A 257 -3.57 26.17 7.23
CA LEU A 257 -4.17 26.87 6.10
C LEU A 257 -5.52 27.44 6.54
N GLU A 258 -5.70 28.75 6.57
CA GLU A 258 -7.02 29.36 6.79
C GLU A 258 -7.75 29.54 5.46
N LEU A 259 -9.01 29.13 5.44
CA LEU A 259 -9.99 29.37 4.40
C LEU A 259 -11.02 30.36 4.95
N THR A 260 -11.12 31.53 4.34
CA THR A 260 -12.09 32.58 4.70
C THR A 260 -13.01 32.83 3.53
N ALA A 261 -14.28 32.51 3.68
CA ALA A 261 -15.30 32.88 2.72
C ALA A 261 -15.95 34.19 3.16
N ALA A 262 -15.92 35.21 2.30
CA ALA A 262 -16.62 36.47 2.57
C ALA A 262 -18.12 36.23 2.82
N ALA A 263 -18.74 37.13 3.61
CA ALA A 263 -20.18 37.08 3.87
C ALA A 263 -20.98 37.14 2.56
N GLY A 264 -22.09 36.41 2.51
CA GLY A 264 -22.93 36.28 1.32
C GLY A 264 -23.74 35.00 1.31
N SER A 265 -23.98 34.45 0.13
CA SER A 265 -24.61 33.16 -0.12
C SER A 265 -23.67 32.17 -0.82
N GLY A 266 -24.04 30.89 -0.78
CA GLY A 266 -23.35 29.79 -1.45
C GLY A 266 -22.32 29.08 -0.59
N ALA A 267 -21.61 28.16 -1.22
CA ALA A 267 -20.51 27.41 -0.64
C ALA A 267 -19.42 27.16 -1.68
N ALA A 268 -18.19 26.91 -1.22
CA ALA A 268 -17.08 26.43 -2.03
C ALA A 268 -16.58 25.09 -1.49
N THR A 269 -15.98 24.26 -2.34
CA THR A 269 -15.33 23.01 -1.92
C THR A 269 -13.85 23.02 -2.29
N LEU A 270 -12.99 23.03 -1.28
CA LEU A 270 -11.57 22.78 -1.43
C LEU A 270 -11.33 21.28 -1.58
N VAL A 271 -10.71 20.89 -2.70
CA VAL A 271 -10.41 19.50 -3.01
C VAL A 271 -8.98 19.16 -2.62
N SER A 272 -8.05 20.06 -2.89
CA SER A 272 -6.65 19.88 -2.56
C SER A 272 -5.90 21.19 -2.44
N TRP A 273 -4.82 21.14 -1.67
CA TRP A 273 -3.84 22.20 -1.59
C TRP A 273 -2.46 21.61 -1.28
N ALA A 274 -1.41 22.36 -1.60
CA ALA A 274 -0.04 21.99 -1.32
C ALA A 274 0.82 23.25 -1.17
N VAL A 275 1.93 23.13 -0.45
CA VAL A 275 2.94 24.16 -0.27
C VAL A 275 4.32 23.51 -0.31
N GLU A 276 5.33 24.26 -0.73
CA GLU A 276 6.72 23.84 -0.66
C GLU A 276 7.31 24.23 0.70
N LEU A 277 7.96 23.27 1.35
CA LEU A 277 8.79 23.46 2.54
C LEU A 277 10.26 23.35 2.10
N ALA A 278 10.99 24.47 2.10
CA ALA A 278 12.40 24.50 1.74
C ALA A 278 13.26 24.83 2.96
N VAL A 279 14.39 24.12 3.12
CA VAL A 279 15.39 24.51 4.13
C VAL A 279 16.12 25.76 3.64
N ALA A 280 16.28 26.75 4.51
CA ALA A 280 17.02 27.99 4.21
C ALA A 280 18.53 27.74 4.04
#